data_AF-A0A9P8T6Y3-F1
#
_entry.id   AF-A0A9P8T6Y3-F1
#
_cell.length_a   1.000
_cell.length_b   1.000
_cell.length_c   1.000
_cell.angle_alpha   90.00
_cell.angle_beta   90.00
_cell.angle_gamma   90.00
#
_symmetry.space_group_name_H-M   'P 1'
#
loop_
_entity.id
_entity.type
_entity.pdbx_description
1 polymer ?
#
loop_
_entity_poly.entity_id
_entity_poly.type
_entity_poly.pdbx_seq_one_letter_code
_entity_poly.pdbx_strand_id
1 'polypeptide(L)'
;MPPVITSALYAAFPVIFLLDKVLAFLTWTNDDPYTNFIAIAIYIMVVKYWTVVACTVLPTIIALGTCASLWFLKTTIDDLRSETAPPTIEEIIDTLINLQARFSYIVEPFSYFGSLSSSDYFNLGFSLIAITPCYIWLMTRIFTVRSFLLVFGVACLSFYSSWSVATRHLLWRSIVIRKILTFTTGLKFSLVDKNIELTVLNDFQISNIGTGKTVEFHILQNQRRWLGVGWSNTLLPFERGPFTTEDLEKSWDSLESFQFPEITQATCRWRWLDAKWKTDDSFAPGEGWIYYNNSWEEPSNTDSLTRFTRTKRWKRRALVIVEDDATT
;
A
#
# COMPACT_ATOMS: atom_id res chain seq x y z
N MET A 1 -8.28 -40.98 9.66
CA MET A 1 -7.64 -40.17 10.73
C MET A 1 -7.49 -41.03 11.99
N PRO A 2 -6.50 -40.78 12.85
CA PRO A 2 -6.43 -41.44 14.15
C PRO A 2 -7.73 -41.19 14.94
N PRO A 3 -8.33 -42.22 15.58
CA PRO A 3 -9.62 -42.12 16.27
C PRO A 3 -9.61 -41.11 17.43
N VAL A 4 -8.42 -40.83 17.97
CA VAL A 4 -8.19 -39.83 19.01
C VAL A 4 -8.40 -38.41 18.49
N ILE A 5 -8.03 -38.13 17.24
CA ILE A 5 -8.18 -36.80 16.65
C ILE A 5 -9.65 -36.50 16.37
N THR A 6 -10.39 -37.50 15.87
CA THR A 6 -11.82 -37.35 15.57
C THR A 6 -12.66 -37.14 16.84
N SER A 7 -12.33 -37.83 17.95
CA SER A 7 -13.06 -37.62 19.21
C SER A 7 -12.75 -36.27 19.86
N ALA A 8 -11.50 -35.82 19.81
CA ALA A 8 -11.10 -34.50 20.30
C ALA A 8 -11.77 -33.38 19.50
N LEU A 9 -11.87 -33.53 18.18
CA LEU A 9 -12.51 -32.54 17.30
C LEU A 9 -14.02 -32.45 17.55
N TYR A 10 -14.69 -33.59 17.74
CA TYR A 10 -16.11 -33.63 18.09
C TYR A 10 -16.39 -32.91 19.42
N ALA A 11 -15.52 -33.09 20.43
CA ALA A 11 -15.63 -32.40 21.71
C ALA A 11 -15.41 -30.88 21.59
N ALA A 12 -14.59 -30.42 20.63
CA ALA A 12 -14.28 -29.02 20.41
C ALA A 12 -15.29 -28.30 19.50
N PHE A 13 -16.09 -29.03 18.73
CA PHE A 13 -17.04 -28.49 17.76
C PHE A 13 -17.95 -27.36 18.26
N PRO A 14 -18.62 -27.42 19.43
CA PRO A 14 -19.52 -26.35 19.86
C PRO A 14 -18.79 -25.02 20.12
N VAL A 15 -17.52 -25.07 20.55
CA VAL A 15 -16.68 -23.88 20.71
C VAL A 15 -16.26 -23.33 19.34
N ILE A 16 -15.87 -24.22 18.42
CA ILE A 16 -15.50 -23.87 17.04
C ILE A 16 -16.67 -23.19 16.32
N PHE A 17 -17.87 -23.74 16.44
CA PHE A 17 -19.08 -23.18 15.83
C PHE A 17 -19.43 -21.80 16.39
N LEU A 18 -19.38 -21.61 17.70
CA LEU A 18 -19.62 -20.30 18.31
C LEU A 18 -18.57 -19.28 17.86
N LEU A 19 -17.30 -19.68 17.81
CA LEU A 19 -16.22 -18.83 17.35
C LEU A 19 -16.40 -18.46 15.87
N ASP A 20 -16.80 -19.42 15.04
CA ASP A 20 -17.12 -19.19 13.63
C ASP A 20 -18.22 -18.12 13.46
N LYS A 21 -19.32 -18.20 14.21
CA LYS A 21 -20.40 -17.20 14.19
C LYS A 21 -19.95 -15.82 14.66
N VAL A 22 -19.10 -15.74 15.69
CA VAL A 22 -18.52 -14.47 16.16
C VAL A 22 -17.60 -13.86 15.11
N LEU A 23 -16.74 -14.68 14.48
CA LEU A 23 -15.87 -14.23 13.39
C LEU A 23 -16.66 -13.82 12.16
N ALA A 24 -17.73 -14.55 11.83
CA ALA A 24 -18.64 -14.23 10.73
C ALA A 24 -19.25 -12.83 10.92
N PHE A 25 -19.70 -12.55 12.13
CA PHE A 25 -20.20 -11.24 12.54
C PHE A 25 -19.14 -10.15 12.42
N LEU A 26 -17.94 -10.36 12.98
CA LEU A 26 -16.86 -9.36 12.97
C LEU A 26 -16.34 -9.07 11.56
N THR A 27 -16.26 -10.08 10.70
CA THR A 27 -15.74 -9.97 9.32
C THR A 27 -16.81 -9.60 8.30
N TRP A 28 -18.07 -9.41 8.70
CA TRP A 28 -19.20 -9.15 7.79
C TRP A 28 -19.42 -10.25 6.74
N THR A 29 -19.10 -11.50 7.09
CA THR A 29 -19.30 -12.68 6.24
C THR A 29 -20.52 -13.52 6.67
N ASN A 30 -21.45 -12.87 7.38
CA ASN A 30 -22.77 -13.44 7.69
C ASN A 30 -23.64 -13.50 6.43
N ASP A 31 -24.56 -14.47 6.40
CA ASP A 31 -25.54 -14.60 5.31
C ASP A 31 -26.43 -13.34 5.20
N ASP A 32 -26.78 -12.74 6.34
CA ASP A 32 -27.60 -11.53 6.43
C ASP A 32 -26.77 -10.28 6.83
N PRO A 33 -26.54 -9.33 5.91
CA PRO A 33 -25.77 -8.11 6.20
C PRO A 33 -26.52 -7.16 7.16
N TYR A 34 -27.84 -7.26 7.25
CA TYR A 34 -28.67 -6.40 8.09
C TYR A 34 -28.39 -6.56 9.59
N THR A 35 -27.97 -7.76 10.01
CA THR A 35 -27.63 -8.05 11.42
C THR A 35 -26.51 -7.14 11.92
N ASN A 36 -25.50 -6.89 11.08
CA ASN A 36 -24.38 -6.04 11.43
C ASN A 36 -24.76 -4.55 11.46
N PHE A 37 -25.68 -4.12 10.59
CA PHE A 37 -26.24 -2.76 10.63
C PHE A 37 -27.06 -2.51 11.89
N ILE A 38 -27.90 -3.47 12.29
CA ILE A 38 -28.68 -3.38 13.53
C ILE A 38 -27.72 -3.30 14.73
N ALA A 39 -26.64 -4.10 14.74
CA ALA A 39 -25.65 -4.03 15.81
C ALA A 39 -24.94 -2.68 15.90
N ILE A 40 -24.60 -2.06 14.76
CA ILE A 40 -24.07 -0.68 14.74
C ILE A 40 -25.10 0.31 15.29
N ALA A 41 -26.37 0.19 14.93
CA ALA A 41 -27.43 1.06 15.43
C ALA A 41 -27.61 0.93 16.96
N ILE A 42 -27.59 -0.31 17.46
CA ILE A 42 -27.62 -0.59 18.91
C ILE A 42 -26.39 0.01 19.58
N TYR A 43 -25.20 -0.15 19.01
CA TYR A 43 -23.96 0.45 19.54
C TYR A 43 -24.07 1.98 19.65
N ILE A 44 -24.56 2.65 18.61
CA ILE A 44 -24.78 4.11 18.61
C ILE A 44 -25.75 4.51 19.73
N MET A 45 -26.85 3.77 19.90
CA MET A 45 -27.82 4.03 20.98
C MET A 45 -27.20 3.83 22.37
N VAL A 46 -26.43 2.76 22.56
CA VAL A 46 -25.74 2.46 23.83
C VAL A 46 -24.76 3.56 24.21
N VAL A 47 -23.93 4.01 23.26
CA VAL A 47 -22.94 5.07 23.53
C VAL A 47 -23.63 6.41 23.80
N LYS A 48 -24.69 6.74 23.06
CA LYS A 48 -25.45 8.00 23.26
C LYS A 48 -26.13 8.06 24.62
N TYR A 49 -26.71 6.95 25.08
CA TYR A 49 -27.44 6.85 26.35
C TYR A 49 -26.64 6.15 27.47
N TRP A 50 -25.31 6.18 27.40
CA TRP A 50 -24.42 5.44 28.29
C TRP A 50 -24.76 5.59 29.78
N THR A 51 -25.14 6.79 30.23
CA THR A 51 -25.48 7.05 31.64
C THR A 51 -26.70 6.25 32.12
N VAL A 52 -27.74 6.14 31.29
CA VAL A 52 -28.95 5.37 31.62
C VAL A 52 -28.67 3.87 31.50
N VAL A 53 -27.98 3.48 30.43
CA VAL A 53 -27.65 2.07 30.14
C VAL A 53 -26.77 1.48 31.24
N ALA A 54 -25.73 2.21 31.68
CA ALA A 54 -24.79 1.72 32.69
C ALA A 54 -25.46 1.48 34.05
N CYS A 55 -26.39 2.34 34.46
CA CYS A 55 -27.03 2.21 35.76
C CYS A 55 -28.20 1.20 35.78
N THR A 56 -28.97 1.10 34.70
CA THR A 56 -30.24 0.34 34.72
C THR A 56 -30.18 -0.95 33.90
N VAL A 57 -29.60 -0.89 32.71
CA VAL A 57 -29.66 -1.99 31.73
C VAL A 57 -28.48 -2.95 31.91
N LEU A 58 -27.30 -2.43 32.24
CA LEU A 58 -26.07 -3.22 32.30
C LEU A 58 -26.14 -4.42 33.26
N PRO A 59 -26.64 -4.29 34.51
CA PRO A 59 -26.73 -5.43 35.41
C PRO A 59 -27.67 -6.53 34.87
N THR A 60 -28.76 -6.12 34.21
CA THR A 60 -29.73 -7.05 33.62
C THR A 60 -29.16 -7.77 32.40
N ILE A 61 -28.41 -7.08 31.55
CA ILE A 61 -27.74 -7.68 30.40
C ILE A 61 -26.67 -8.67 30.85
N ILE A 62 -25.89 -8.34 31.89
CA ILE A 62 -24.87 -9.26 32.40
C ILE A 62 -25.52 -10.53 32.96
N ALA A 63 -26.57 -10.40 33.76
CA ALA A 63 -27.27 -11.55 34.33
C ALA A 63 -27.94 -12.41 33.24
N LEU A 64 -28.65 -11.79 32.29
CA LEU A 64 -29.28 -12.51 31.19
C LEU A 64 -28.24 -13.13 30.24
N GLY A 65 -27.14 -12.42 29.97
CA GLY A 65 -26.07 -12.88 29.10
C GLY A 65 -25.34 -14.09 29.67
N THR A 66 -25.07 -14.13 30.98
CA THR A 66 -24.46 -15.30 31.62
C THR A 66 -25.43 -16.48 31.68
N CYS A 67 -26.72 -16.24 31.94
CA CYS A 67 -27.72 -17.30 31.88
C CYS A 67 -27.87 -17.85 30.45
N ALA A 68 -27.91 -16.99 29.44
CA ALA A 68 -28.02 -17.37 28.04
C ALA A 68 -26.78 -18.12 27.55
N SER A 69 -25.57 -17.70 27.93
CA SER A 69 -24.34 -18.38 27.54
C SER A 69 -24.21 -19.76 28.17
N LEU A 70 -24.57 -19.90 29.46
CA LEU A 70 -24.62 -21.20 30.13
C LEU A 70 -25.68 -22.11 29.55
N TRP A 71 -26.86 -21.57 29.23
CA TRP A 71 -27.92 -22.33 28.55
C TRP A 71 -27.45 -22.78 27.17
N PHE A 72 -26.89 -21.88 26.36
CA PHE A 72 -26.38 -22.22 25.03
C PHE A 72 -25.28 -23.30 25.08
N LEU A 73 -24.32 -23.16 26.00
CA LEU A 73 -23.26 -24.16 26.17
C LEU A 73 -23.84 -25.51 26.61
N LYS A 74 -24.82 -25.50 27.52
CA LYS A 74 -25.48 -26.72 27.97
C LYS A 74 -26.29 -27.37 26.85
N THR A 75 -27.11 -26.61 26.15
CA THR A 75 -27.95 -27.09 25.04
C THR A 75 -27.09 -27.65 23.92
N THR A 76 -26.01 -26.96 23.53
CA THR A 76 -25.10 -27.47 22.50
C THR A 76 -24.40 -28.76 22.92
N ILE A 77 -23.98 -28.90 24.19
CA ILE A 77 -23.40 -30.15 24.71
C ILE A 77 -24.44 -31.28 24.77
N ASP A 78 -25.67 -30.98 25.17
CA ASP A 78 -26.76 -31.95 25.31
C ASP A 78 -27.28 -32.40 23.92
N ASP A 79 -27.35 -31.50 22.94
CA ASP A 79 -27.66 -31.79 21.53
C ASP A 79 -26.58 -32.65 20.88
N LEU A 80 -25.30 -32.42 21.21
CA LEU A 80 -24.19 -33.24 20.73
C LEU A 80 -24.12 -34.62 21.37
N ARG A 81 -24.73 -34.80 22.55
CA ARG A 81 -24.79 -36.06 23.29
C ARG A 81 -26.04 -36.88 22.96
N SER A 82 -27.12 -36.24 22.51
CA SER A 82 -28.39 -36.88 22.15
C SER A 82 -28.44 -37.16 20.63
N GLU A 83 -27.89 -38.30 20.22
CA GLU A 83 -27.91 -38.77 18.83
C GLU A 83 -29.32 -38.76 18.21
N THR A 84 -29.54 -37.87 17.23
CA THR A 84 -30.42 -38.16 16.08
C THR A 84 -29.77 -37.80 14.73
N ALA A 85 -28.71 -36.98 14.70
CA ALA A 85 -27.77 -36.88 13.59
C ALA A 85 -26.43 -36.31 14.10
N PRO A 86 -25.36 -37.12 14.24
CA PRO A 86 -24.05 -36.56 14.55
C PRO A 86 -23.64 -35.59 13.43
N PRO A 87 -23.05 -34.42 13.73
CA PRO A 87 -22.49 -33.54 12.71
C PRO A 87 -21.56 -34.35 11.83
N THR A 88 -21.78 -34.26 10.53
CA THR A 88 -20.96 -34.99 9.58
C THR A 88 -19.51 -34.51 9.72
N ILE A 89 -18.54 -35.43 9.59
CA ILE A 89 -17.11 -35.05 9.64
C ILE A 89 -16.83 -33.94 8.61
N GLU A 90 -17.55 -33.97 7.48
CA GLU A 90 -17.52 -32.95 6.43
C GLU A 90 -17.94 -31.56 6.97
N GLU A 91 -19.05 -31.46 7.69
CA GLU A 91 -19.52 -30.20 8.29
C GLU A 91 -18.53 -29.62 9.33
N ILE A 92 -17.91 -30.48 10.13
CA ILE A 92 -16.87 -30.07 11.08
C ILE A 92 -15.64 -29.53 10.34
N ILE A 93 -15.24 -30.20 9.25
CA ILE A 93 -14.12 -29.76 8.43
C ILE A 93 -14.45 -28.43 7.75
N ASP A 94 -15.65 -28.27 7.18
CA ASP A 94 -16.07 -27.06 6.50
C ASP A 94 -16.15 -25.86 7.46
N THR A 95 -16.70 -26.04 8.66
CA THR A 95 -16.72 -25.00 9.70
C THR A 95 -15.30 -24.61 10.13
N LEU A 96 -14.39 -25.58 10.26
CA LEU A 96 -12.99 -25.30 10.59
C LEU A 96 -12.26 -24.54 9.47
N ILE A 97 -12.50 -24.91 8.20
CA ILE A 97 -11.95 -24.23 7.03
C ILE A 97 -12.45 -22.78 6.97
N ASN A 98 -13.76 -22.57 7.17
CA ASN A 98 -14.36 -21.23 7.20
C ASN A 98 -13.79 -20.37 8.34
N LEU A 99 -13.64 -20.95 9.53
CA LEU A 99 -13.03 -20.29 10.67
C LEU A 99 -11.58 -19.90 10.38
N GLN A 100 -10.79 -20.81 9.81
CA GLN A 100 -9.41 -20.54 9.43
C GLN A 100 -9.33 -19.41 8.41
N ALA A 101 -10.18 -19.44 7.38
CA ALA A 101 -10.24 -18.40 6.35
C ALA A 101 -10.59 -17.03 6.97
N ARG A 102 -11.63 -16.95 7.80
CA ARG A 102 -12.03 -15.71 8.49
C ARG A 102 -10.94 -15.20 9.43
N PHE A 103 -10.25 -16.10 10.13
CA PHE A 103 -9.12 -15.73 10.99
C PHE A 103 -7.94 -15.19 10.19
N SER A 104 -7.59 -15.83 9.06
CA SER A 104 -6.52 -15.34 8.18
C SER A 104 -6.82 -13.94 7.65
N TYR A 105 -8.08 -13.64 7.34
CA TYR A 105 -8.50 -12.31 6.88
C TYR A 105 -8.31 -11.23 7.97
N ILE A 106 -8.51 -11.57 9.24
CA ILE A 106 -8.23 -10.66 10.37
C ILE A 106 -6.72 -10.47 10.59
N VAL A 107 -5.93 -11.53 10.39
CA VAL A 107 -4.47 -11.52 10.63
C VAL A 107 -3.68 -10.90 9.47
N GLU A 108 -4.21 -10.93 8.24
CA GLU A 108 -3.54 -10.43 7.04
C GLU A 108 -2.97 -9.00 7.19
N PRO A 109 -3.69 -7.99 7.76
CA PRO A 109 -3.13 -6.67 7.99
C PRO A 109 -1.92 -6.65 8.93
N PHE A 110 -1.87 -7.56 9.90
CA PHE A 110 -0.78 -7.65 10.87
C PHE A 110 0.50 -8.25 10.26
N SER A 111 0.35 -9.08 9.22
CA SER A 111 1.49 -9.67 8.51
C SER A 111 2.38 -8.61 7.85
N TYR A 112 1.79 -7.53 7.34
CA TYR A 112 2.53 -6.40 6.76
C TYR A 112 3.43 -5.72 7.79
N PHE A 113 3.00 -5.63 9.05
CA PHE A 113 3.85 -5.08 10.09
C PHE A 113 5.09 -5.96 10.30
N GLY A 114 4.94 -7.29 10.28
CA GLY A 114 6.07 -8.23 10.38
C GLY A 114 7.13 -8.09 9.27
N SER A 115 6.77 -7.51 8.11
CA SER A 115 7.69 -7.33 6.96
C SER A 115 8.50 -6.02 6.98
N LEU A 116 8.22 -5.10 7.92
CA LEU A 116 8.86 -3.79 8.00
C LEU A 116 10.33 -3.89 8.47
N SER A 117 11.19 -3.03 7.93
CA SER A 117 12.59 -2.92 8.35
C SER A 117 12.73 -2.12 9.66
N SER A 118 13.82 -2.32 10.40
CA SER A 118 14.12 -1.56 11.63
C SER A 118 14.14 -0.04 11.42
N SER A 119 14.51 0.42 10.22
CA SER A 119 14.47 1.85 9.87
C SER A 119 13.03 2.37 9.69
N ASP A 120 12.13 1.53 9.17
CA ASP A 120 10.72 1.89 8.98
C ASP A 120 9.99 2.00 10.32
N TYR A 121 10.31 1.10 11.26
CA TYR A 121 9.82 1.20 12.64
C TYR A 121 10.27 2.48 13.34
N PHE A 122 11.53 2.89 13.14
CA PHE A 122 12.03 4.16 13.69
C PHE A 122 11.28 5.36 13.08
N ASN A 123 11.10 5.39 11.77
CA ASN A 123 10.37 6.46 11.07
C ASN A 123 8.90 6.52 11.53
N LEU A 124 8.24 5.38 11.69
CA LEU A 124 6.86 5.31 12.20
C LEU A 124 6.79 5.85 13.63
N GLY A 125 7.72 5.44 14.50
CA GLY A 125 7.80 5.93 15.88
C GLY A 125 8.02 7.44 15.96
N PHE A 126 8.95 7.97 15.16
CA PHE A 126 9.18 9.41 15.05
C PHE A 126 7.93 10.15 14.56
N SER A 127 7.28 9.63 13.52
CA SER A 127 6.07 10.24 12.96
C SER A 127 4.89 10.22 13.94
N LEU A 128 4.75 9.15 14.73
CA LEU A 128 3.74 9.06 15.78
C LEU A 128 3.93 10.16 16.83
N ILE A 129 5.19 10.39 17.26
CA ILE A 129 5.52 11.47 18.19
C ILE A 129 5.17 12.84 17.58
N ALA A 130 5.48 13.05 16.30
CA ALA A 130 5.18 14.29 15.60
C ALA A 130 3.66 14.56 15.45
N ILE A 131 2.84 13.52 15.26
CA ILE A 131 1.38 13.65 15.11
C ILE A 131 0.66 13.77 16.47
N THR A 132 1.23 13.22 17.54
CA THR A 132 0.64 13.23 18.88
C THR A 132 0.18 14.62 19.38
N PRO A 133 0.95 15.73 19.25
CA PRO A 133 0.47 17.05 19.68
C PRO A 133 -0.74 17.54 18.87
N CYS A 134 -0.79 17.22 17.57
CA CYS A 134 -1.95 17.53 16.73
C CYS A 134 -3.19 16.74 17.19
N TYR A 135 -3.01 15.46 17.53
CA TYR A 135 -4.08 14.62 18.10
C TYR A 135 -4.58 15.16 19.44
N ILE A 136 -3.69 15.52 20.37
CA ILE A 136 -4.08 16.08 21.68
C ILE A 136 -4.85 17.39 21.48
N TRP A 137 -4.40 18.25 20.56
CA TRP A 137 -5.12 19.48 20.22
C TRP A 137 -6.52 19.19 19.66
N LEU A 138 -6.63 18.22 18.74
CA LEU A 138 -7.90 17.82 18.14
C LEU A 138 -8.88 17.27 19.19
N MET A 139 -8.39 16.41 20.08
CA MET A 139 -9.19 15.78 21.14
C MET A 139 -9.61 16.75 22.23
N THR A 140 -8.79 17.76 22.54
CA THR A 140 -9.14 18.76 23.56
C THR A 140 -10.08 19.85 23.04
N ARG A 141 -10.02 20.18 21.74
CA ARG A 141 -10.82 21.26 21.15
C ARG A 141 -12.13 20.81 20.52
N ILE A 142 -12.14 19.67 19.82
CA ILE A 142 -13.23 19.31 18.90
C ILE A 142 -14.05 18.12 19.41
N PHE A 143 -13.40 17.08 19.94
CA PHE A 143 -14.10 15.83 20.29
C PHE A 143 -14.34 15.69 21.79
N THR A 144 -15.61 15.63 22.20
CA THR A 144 -15.95 15.06 23.52
C THR A 144 -15.63 13.55 23.52
N VAL A 145 -15.18 13.01 24.65
CA VAL A 145 -14.85 11.57 24.81
C VAL A 145 -15.95 10.65 24.26
N ARG A 146 -17.22 11.02 24.45
CA ARG A 146 -18.39 10.27 23.94
C ARG A 146 -18.46 10.26 22.41
N SER A 147 -18.24 11.40 21.77
CA SER A 147 -18.25 11.52 20.31
C SER A 147 -17.09 10.75 19.69
N PHE A 148 -15.92 10.78 20.32
CA PHE A 148 -14.78 9.98 19.89
C PHE A 148 -15.08 8.48 19.98
N LEU A 149 -15.58 8.00 21.12
CA LEU A 149 -15.95 6.59 21.29
C LEU A 149 -16.99 6.15 20.26
N LEU A 150 -18.00 6.99 19.98
CA LEU A 150 -19.01 6.70 18.97
C LEU A 150 -18.39 6.55 17.59
N VAL A 151 -17.63 7.55 17.13
CA VAL A 151 -17.02 7.54 15.78
C VAL A 151 -16.02 6.39 15.66
N PHE A 152 -15.17 6.20 16.66
CA PHE A 152 -14.18 5.13 16.68
C PHE A 152 -14.84 3.75 16.66
N GLY A 153 -15.83 3.50 17.52
CA GLY A 153 -16.49 2.20 17.57
C GLY A 153 -17.30 1.89 16.32
N VAL A 154 -17.97 2.88 15.73
CA VAL A 154 -18.64 2.70 14.42
C VAL A 154 -17.61 2.40 13.33
N ALA A 155 -16.46 3.08 13.32
CA ALA A 155 -15.38 2.81 12.38
C ALA A 155 -14.80 1.40 12.55
N CYS A 156 -14.58 0.93 13.79
CA CYS A 156 -14.10 -0.43 14.06
C CYS A 156 -15.12 -1.49 13.64
N LEU A 157 -16.40 -1.33 14.01
CA LEU A 157 -17.46 -2.28 13.66
C LEU A 157 -17.72 -2.35 12.15
N SER A 158 -17.54 -1.23 11.42
CA SER A 158 -17.72 -1.20 9.96
C SER A 158 -16.44 -1.49 9.18
N PHE A 159 -15.30 -1.70 9.84
CA PHE A 159 -13.99 -1.79 9.18
C PHE A 159 -13.94 -2.86 8.08
N TYR A 160 -14.42 -4.06 8.38
CA TYR A 160 -14.46 -5.19 7.46
C TYR A 160 -15.71 -5.23 6.56
N SER A 161 -16.61 -4.25 6.67
CA SER A 161 -17.77 -4.19 5.77
C SER A 161 -17.34 -4.02 4.31
N SER A 162 -18.09 -4.62 3.39
CA SER A 162 -17.84 -4.52 1.94
C SER A 162 -17.76 -3.05 1.47
N TRP A 163 -18.60 -2.18 2.02
CA TRP A 163 -18.60 -0.74 1.74
C TRP A 163 -17.32 -0.06 2.23
N SER A 164 -16.84 -0.37 3.44
CA SER A 164 -15.59 0.18 3.97
C SER A 164 -14.36 -0.34 3.22
N VAL A 165 -14.38 -1.61 2.80
CA VAL A 165 -13.33 -2.18 1.96
C VAL A 165 -13.29 -1.46 0.60
N ALA A 166 -14.45 -1.27 -0.04
CA ALA A 166 -14.55 -0.55 -1.31
C ALA A 166 -14.09 0.91 -1.20
N THR A 167 -14.48 1.63 -0.14
CA THR A 167 -14.02 3.01 0.07
C THR A 167 -12.52 3.07 0.30
N ARG A 168 -11.94 2.17 1.09
CA ARG A 168 -10.47 2.10 1.29
C ARG A 168 -9.73 1.81 -0.01
N HIS A 169 -10.20 0.87 -0.83
CA HIS A 169 -9.61 0.63 -2.15
C HIS A 169 -9.71 1.85 -3.08
N LEU A 170 -10.85 2.55 -3.06
CA LEU A 170 -11.04 3.77 -3.84
C LEU A 170 -10.09 4.89 -3.36
N LEU A 171 -9.93 5.05 -2.05
CA LEU A 171 -9.01 6.02 -1.44
C LEU A 171 -7.54 5.69 -1.78
N TRP A 172 -7.16 4.41 -1.77
CA TRP A 172 -5.80 3.99 -2.08
C TRP A 172 -5.37 4.30 -3.52
N ARG A 173 -6.33 4.32 -4.46
CA ARG A 173 -6.07 4.70 -5.86
C ARG A 173 -5.58 6.16 -5.97
N SER A 174 -5.99 7.04 -5.05
CA SER A 174 -5.60 8.45 -5.08
C SER A 174 -4.13 8.66 -4.70
N ILE A 175 -3.40 9.38 -5.56
CA ILE A 175 -1.99 9.75 -5.29
C ILE A 175 -1.85 10.76 -4.16
N VAL A 176 -2.87 11.61 -3.96
CA VAL A 176 -2.89 12.59 -2.86
C VAL A 176 -2.92 11.86 -1.52
N ILE A 177 -3.73 10.81 -1.42
CA ILE A 177 -3.87 10.02 -0.20
C ILE A 177 -2.58 9.27 0.11
N ARG A 178 -1.92 8.70 -0.91
CA ARG A 178 -0.59 8.08 -0.75
C ARG A 178 0.46 9.08 -0.30
N LYS A 179 0.50 10.30 -0.88
CA LYS A 179 1.41 11.38 -0.45
C LYS A 179 1.17 11.80 1.00
N ILE A 180 -0.10 12.00 1.39
CA ILE A 180 -0.47 12.32 2.78
C ILE A 180 -0.02 11.19 3.70
N LEU A 181 -0.30 9.94 3.35
CA LEU A 181 0.10 8.78 4.16
C LEU A 181 1.62 8.70 4.31
N THR A 182 2.39 8.85 3.23
CA THR A 182 3.86 8.91 3.28
C THR A 182 4.35 10.02 4.21
N PHE A 183 3.74 11.20 4.13
CA PHE A 183 4.08 12.32 5.01
C PHE A 183 3.73 12.03 6.48
N THR A 184 2.55 11.45 6.75
CA THR A 184 2.06 11.21 8.12
C THR A 184 2.64 9.96 8.78
N THR A 185 3.05 8.95 8.02
CA THR A 185 3.61 7.71 8.61
C THR A 185 5.13 7.65 8.47
N GLY A 186 5.73 8.46 7.58
CA GLY A 186 7.15 8.37 7.26
C GLY A 186 7.53 7.13 6.46
N LEU A 187 6.54 6.30 6.09
CA LEU A 187 6.74 5.09 5.29
C LEU A 187 6.79 5.43 3.80
N LYS A 188 7.77 4.89 3.09
CA LYS A 188 7.92 5.09 1.65
C LYS A 188 6.93 4.21 0.88
N PHE A 189 5.73 4.73 0.62
CA PHE A 189 4.80 4.08 -0.29
C PHE A 189 5.16 4.37 -1.75
N SER A 190 4.94 3.40 -2.64
CA SER A 190 5.11 3.63 -4.08
C SER A 190 4.09 4.69 -4.56
N LEU A 191 4.62 5.83 -5.00
CA LEU A 191 3.85 6.94 -5.56
C LEU A 191 3.52 6.70 -7.03
N VAL A 192 4.22 5.78 -7.69
CA VAL A 192 3.96 5.39 -9.08
C VAL A 192 2.87 4.32 -9.07
N ASP A 193 1.84 4.53 -9.87
CA ASP A 193 0.82 3.51 -10.09
C ASP A 193 1.48 2.37 -10.87
N LYS A 194 1.47 1.12 -10.36
CA LYS A 194 2.12 -0.02 -11.06
C LYS A 194 1.62 -0.18 -12.49
N ASN A 195 0.39 0.25 -12.76
CA ASN A 195 -0.20 0.28 -14.11
C ASN A 195 0.43 1.37 -14.99
N ILE A 196 0.76 2.53 -14.43
CA ILE A 196 1.51 3.58 -15.11
C ILE A 196 2.95 3.10 -15.33
N GLU A 197 3.58 2.44 -14.36
CA GLU A 197 4.91 1.84 -14.52
C GLU A 197 4.93 0.80 -15.65
N LEU A 198 3.93 -0.08 -15.72
CA LEU A 198 3.76 -1.03 -16.84
C LEU A 198 3.51 -0.33 -18.19
N THR A 199 2.81 0.81 -18.19
CA THR A 199 2.55 1.60 -19.40
C THR A 199 3.82 2.33 -19.85
N VAL A 200 4.55 2.95 -18.92
CA VAL A 200 5.83 3.64 -19.15
C VAL A 200 6.90 2.64 -19.57
N LEU A 201 6.96 1.46 -18.95
CA LEU A 201 7.82 0.36 -19.39
C LEU A 201 7.47 -0.11 -20.80
N ASN A 202 6.19 -0.10 -21.21
CA ASN A 202 5.80 -0.37 -22.60
C ASN A 202 6.08 0.80 -23.56
N ASP A 203 6.13 2.04 -23.06
CA ASP A 203 6.43 3.25 -23.84
C ASP A 203 7.95 3.36 -24.13
N PHE A 204 8.78 2.89 -23.20
CA PHE A 204 10.15 2.50 -23.54
C PHE A 204 10.07 1.31 -24.49
N GLN A 205 10.59 1.43 -25.71
CA GLN A 205 10.50 0.37 -26.72
C GLN A 205 11.20 -0.92 -26.26
N ILE A 206 10.48 -1.79 -25.56
CA ILE A 206 10.98 -3.10 -25.13
C ILE A 206 11.10 -3.97 -26.38
N SER A 207 12.33 -4.18 -26.83
CA SER A 207 12.64 -5.28 -27.72
C SER A 207 12.86 -6.54 -26.88
N ASN A 208 12.02 -7.55 -27.08
CA ASN A 208 12.22 -8.88 -26.48
C ASN A 208 13.43 -9.55 -27.15
N ILE A 209 14.51 -9.72 -26.39
CA ILE A 209 15.68 -10.49 -26.79
C ILE A 209 15.91 -11.55 -25.71
N GLY A 210 15.37 -12.76 -25.92
CA GLY A 210 15.55 -13.90 -24.99
C GLY A 210 14.93 -13.68 -23.60
N THR A 211 15.52 -14.29 -22.57
CA THR A 211 15.07 -14.34 -21.16
C THR A 211 15.12 -13.00 -20.40
N GLY A 212 15.43 -11.88 -21.07
CA GLY A 212 15.56 -10.56 -20.45
C GLY A 212 14.83 -9.45 -21.21
N LYS A 213 14.37 -8.44 -20.47
CA LYS A 213 13.76 -7.23 -21.05
C LYS A 213 14.83 -6.17 -21.25
N THR A 214 14.91 -5.59 -22.46
CA THR A 214 15.80 -4.46 -22.76
C THR A 214 15.05 -3.15 -22.56
N VAL A 215 15.65 -2.22 -21.83
CA VAL A 215 15.13 -0.86 -21.57
C VAL A 215 16.14 0.15 -22.07
N GLU A 216 15.67 1.19 -22.77
CA GLU A 216 16.49 2.30 -23.24
C GLU A 216 16.33 3.50 -22.30
N PHE A 217 17.44 3.98 -21.73
CA PHE A 217 17.44 5.16 -20.88
C PHE A 217 17.84 6.40 -21.67
N HIS A 218 17.10 7.50 -21.47
CA HIS A 218 17.40 8.80 -22.04
C HIS A 218 17.84 9.78 -20.95
N ILE A 219 18.93 10.51 -21.21
CA ILE A 219 19.43 11.58 -20.35
C ILE A 219 19.65 12.84 -21.19
N LEU A 220 19.22 13.97 -20.67
CA LEU A 220 19.43 15.28 -21.28
C LEU A 220 20.68 15.91 -20.67
N GLN A 221 21.65 16.26 -21.51
CA GLN A 221 22.81 17.08 -21.15
C GLN A 221 22.48 18.55 -21.45
N ASN A 222 22.52 19.38 -20.42
CA ASN A 222 22.17 20.80 -20.46
C ASN A 222 23.44 21.65 -20.35
N GLN A 223 23.54 22.69 -21.17
CA GLN A 223 24.66 23.63 -21.17
C GLN A 223 24.18 25.08 -21.32
N ARG A 224 24.97 26.00 -20.78
CA ARG A 224 24.73 27.44 -20.81
C ARG A 224 25.92 28.18 -21.41
N ARG A 225 25.63 29.22 -22.19
CA ARG A 225 26.62 30.09 -22.84
C ARG A 225 27.03 31.21 -21.89
N TRP A 226 28.32 31.32 -21.63
CA TRP A 226 28.93 32.34 -20.78
C TRP A 226 29.79 33.30 -21.59
N LEU A 227 29.73 34.59 -21.25
CA LEU A 227 30.53 35.62 -21.88
C LEU A 227 32.03 35.31 -21.67
N GLY A 228 32.79 35.17 -22.76
CA GLY A 228 34.24 34.90 -22.72
C GLY A 228 34.64 33.42 -22.57
N VAL A 229 33.76 32.54 -22.08
CA VAL A 229 34.04 31.09 -21.90
C VAL A 229 33.37 30.24 -22.98
N GLY A 230 32.23 30.69 -23.52
CA GLY A 230 31.43 29.89 -24.45
C GLY A 230 30.48 28.94 -23.72
N TRP A 231 30.22 27.77 -24.32
CA TRP A 231 29.29 26.78 -23.78
C TRP A 231 29.91 25.98 -22.62
N SER A 232 29.26 25.95 -21.46
CA SER A 232 29.70 25.23 -20.25
C SER A 232 28.55 24.43 -19.62
N ASN A 233 28.90 23.39 -18.85
CA ASN A 233 27.95 22.63 -18.02
C ASN A 233 27.56 23.39 -16.73
N THR A 234 28.20 24.53 -16.45
CA THR A 234 27.87 25.37 -15.28
C THR A 234 26.58 26.14 -15.53
N LEU A 235 25.50 25.73 -14.86
CA LEU A 235 24.15 26.28 -14.96
C LEU A 235 23.84 27.16 -13.75
N LEU A 236 22.76 27.95 -13.83
CA LEU A 236 22.33 28.77 -12.70
C LEU A 236 21.68 27.88 -11.62
N PRO A 237 21.77 28.22 -10.32
CA PRO A 237 21.22 27.40 -9.24
C PRO A 237 19.70 27.17 -9.29
N PHE A 238 18.97 28.04 -9.99
CA PHE A 238 17.52 27.96 -10.18
C PHE A 238 17.11 27.33 -11.52
N GLU A 239 18.08 26.85 -12.31
CA GLU A 239 17.84 26.16 -13.57
C GLU A 239 17.88 24.64 -13.40
N ARG A 240 17.65 23.93 -14.50
CA ARG A 240 17.83 22.49 -14.63
C ARG A 240 19.29 22.12 -14.33
N GLY A 241 19.53 20.91 -13.83
CA GLY A 241 20.89 20.40 -13.63
C GLY A 241 21.64 20.10 -14.96
N PRO A 242 22.96 19.87 -14.91
CA PRO A 242 23.79 19.63 -16.09
C PRO A 242 23.45 18.33 -16.81
N PHE A 243 23.06 17.28 -16.09
CA PHE A 243 22.45 16.09 -16.67
C PHE A 243 21.13 15.83 -15.97
N THR A 244 20.03 15.74 -16.71
CA THR A 244 18.68 15.53 -16.16
C THR A 244 17.91 14.45 -16.89
N THR A 245 16.93 13.84 -16.21
CA THR A 245 15.90 13.03 -16.89
C THR A 245 14.96 13.92 -17.72
N GLU A 246 14.19 13.31 -18.62
CA GLU A 246 13.17 14.04 -19.41
C GLU A 246 12.11 14.70 -18.49
N ASP A 247 11.79 14.07 -17.35
CA ASP A 247 10.86 14.58 -16.34
C ASP A 247 11.45 15.67 -15.41
N LEU A 248 12.75 15.98 -15.53
CA LEU A 248 13.48 16.96 -14.71
C LEU A 248 13.53 16.66 -13.19
N GLU A 249 13.12 15.47 -12.74
CA GLU A 249 13.06 15.12 -11.31
C GLU A 249 14.45 14.82 -10.72
N LYS A 250 15.34 14.21 -11.50
CA LYS A 250 16.69 13.80 -11.05
C LYS A 250 17.75 14.51 -11.88
N SER A 251 18.82 14.94 -11.20
CA SER A 251 19.98 15.58 -11.80
C SER A 251 21.30 14.97 -11.33
N TRP A 252 22.29 14.96 -12.23
CA TRP A 252 23.63 14.44 -11.99
C TRP A 252 24.69 15.41 -12.51
N ASP A 253 25.90 15.34 -11.94
CA ASP A 253 27.04 16.15 -12.39
C ASP A 253 27.74 15.54 -13.60
N SER A 254 27.67 14.21 -13.78
CA SER A 254 28.28 13.49 -14.88
C SER A 254 27.46 12.27 -15.32
N LEU A 255 27.65 11.84 -16.58
CA LEU A 255 27.03 10.63 -17.14
C LEU A 255 27.43 9.32 -16.42
N GLU A 256 28.55 9.31 -15.71
CA GLU A 256 29.05 8.14 -14.97
C GLU A 256 28.41 8.01 -13.60
N SER A 257 27.93 9.11 -13.02
CA SER A 257 27.23 9.13 -11.73
C SER A 257 25.77 8.69 -11.80
N PHE A 258 25.31 8.19 -12.96
CA PHE A 258 23.96 7.68 -13.13
C PHE A 258 23.71 6.47 -12.23
N GLN A 259 22.58 6.52 -11.52
CA GLN A 259 22.10 5.42 -10.68
C GLN A 259 20.81 4.84 -11.28
N PHE A 260 20.74 3.51 -11.33
CA PHE A 260 19.55 2.83 -11.79
C PHE A 260 18.35 3.06 -10.86
N PRO A 261 17.12 3.06 -11.39
CA PRO A 261 15.92 2.99 -10.56
C PRO A 261 15.91 1.71 -9.71
N GLU A 262 15.47 1.83 -8.45
CA GLU A 262 15.34 0.70 -7.54
C GLU A 262 14.25 -0.26 -8.05
N ILE A 263 14.59 -1.54 -8.23
CA ILE A 263 13.62 -2.58 -8.60
C ILE A 263 13.04 -3.17 -7.32
N THR A 264 11.72 -3.22 -7.21
CA THR A 264 11.02 -3.73 -6.01
C THR A 264 11.11 -5.26 -5.86
N GLN A 265 11.47 -5.98 -6.92
CA GLN A 265 11.63 -7.45 -6.92
C GLN A 265 13.11 -7.83 -6.74
N ALA A 266 13.41 -8.55 -5.65
CA ALA A 266 14.77 -8.90 -5.24
C ALA A 266 15.52 -9.81 -6.24
N THR A 267 14.82 -10.47 -7.17
CA THR A 267 15.39 -11.38 -8.17
C THR A 267 15.83 -10.70 -9.46
N CYS A 268 15.63 -9.38 -9.59
CA CYS A 268 15.91 -8.64 -10.80
C CYS A 268 17.14 -7.75 -10.65
N ARG A 269 18.11 -7.86 -11.57
CA ARG A 269 19.30 -6.99 -11.61
C ARG A 269 19.43 -6.24 -12.93
N TRP A 270 19.87 -5.00 -12.85
CA TRP A 270 20.24 -4.20 -14.01
C TRP A 270 21.62 -4.59 -14.51
N ARG A 271 21.75 -4.76 -15.82
CA ARG A 271 23.05 -4.88 -16.50
C ARG A 271 23.06 -3.99 -17.73
N TRP A 272 24.09 -3.15 -17.88
CA TRP A 272 24.27 -2.38 -19.10
C TRP A 272 24.44 -3.30 -20.31
N LEU A 273 23.66 -3.07 -21.37
CA LEU A 273 23.82 -3.75 -22.65
C LEU A 273 24.86 -3.02 -23.50
N ASP A 274 24.79 -1.69 -23.53
CA ASP A 274 25.75 -0.84 -24.23
C ASP A 274 26.92 -0.41 -23.30
N ALA A 275 28.14 -0.49 -23.81
CA ALA A 275 29.35 -0.16 -23.04
C ALA A 275 29.50 1.33 -22.72
N LYS A 276 28.99 2.22 -23.59
CA LYS A 276 29.07 3.68 -23.44
C LYS A 276 27.74 4.32 -23.84
N TRP A 277 27.50 5.51 -23.29
CA TRP A 277 26.40 6.38 -23.72
C TRP A 277 26.58 6.78 -25.18
N LYS A 278 25.49 6.77 -25.94
CA LYS A 278 25.44 7.19 -27.35
C LYS A 278 24.60 8.45 -27.47
N THR A 279 24.91 9.29 -28.44
CA THR A 279 24.07 10.45 -28.76
C THR A 279 22.85 9.99 -29.52
N ASP A 280 21.72 10.66 -29.31
CA ASP A 280 20.51 10.33 -30.03
C ASP A 280 20.27 11.24 -31.23
N ASP A 281 20.62 10.73 -32.41
CA ASP A 281 20.51 11.47 -33.67
C ASP A 281 19.05 11.75 -34.08
N SER A 282 18.08 11.05 -33.48
CA SER A 282 16.65 11.30 -33.70
C SER A 282 16.15 12.57 -33.00
N PHE A 283 16.86 13.03 -31.96
CA PHE A 283 16.43 14.15 -31.14
C PHE A 283 16.67 15.50 -31.81
N ALA A 284 17.82 15.66 -32.48
CA ALA A 284 18.18 16.89 -33.16
C ALA A 284 19.05 16.59 -34.40
N PRO A 285 18.70 17.13 -35.57
CA PRO A 285 19.51 16.96 -36.77
C PRO A 285 20.85 17.69 -36.64
N GLY A 286 21.93 17.11 -37.18
CA GLY A 286 23.27 17.71 -37.19
C GLY A 286 24.12 17.34 -35.97
N GLU A 287 24.62 18.34 -35.22
CA GLU A 287 25.54 18.12 -34.09
C GLU A 287 24.86 17.57 -32.80
N GLY A 288 23.54 17.35 -32.86
CA GLY A 288 22.73 16.77 -31.78
C GLY A 288 22.37 17.75 -30.66
N TRP A 289 22.47 19.06 -30.92
CA TRP A 289 22.11 20.11 -29.95
C TRP A 289 20.83 20.85 -30.37
N ILE A 290 19.93 21.06 -29.41
CA ILE A 290 18.81 22.00 -29.54
C ILE A 290 19.13 23.23 -28.69
N TYR A 291 19.02 24.39 -29.30
CA TYR A 291 19.31 25.69 -28.70
C TYR A 291 18.02 26.39 -28.27
N TYR A 292 18.07 27.08 -27.14
CA TYR A 292 16.93 27.77 -26.54
C TYR A 292 17.33 29.19 -26.10
N ASN A 293 16.32 30.00 -25.79
CA ASN A 293 16.52 31.31 -25.18
C ASN A 293 17.01 31.18 -23.71
N ASN A 294 17.06 32.28 -22.97
CA ASN A 294 17.53 32.29 -21.58
C ASN A 294 16.64 31.47 -20.61
N SER A 295 15.38 31.22 -20.99
CA SER A 295 14.35 30.56 -20.17
C SER A 295 14.06 29.13 -20.61
N TRP A 296 14.89 28.51 -21.46
CA TRP A 296 14.66 27.18 -22.05
C TRP A 296 13.43 27.08 -22.96
N GLU A 297 13.02 28.20 -23.57
CA GLU A 297 11.90 28.28 -24.51
C GLU A 297 12.41 28.48 -25.95
N GLU A 298 11.50 28.31 -26.92
CA GLU A 298 11.77 28.43 -28.36
C GLU A 298 12.89 27.51 -28.88
N PRO A 299 12.64 26.20 -29.01
CA PRO A 299 13.62 25.26 -29.54
C PRO A 299 14.03 25.64 -30.97
N SER A 300 15.33 25.71 -31.19
CA SER A 300 15.95 25.95 -32.51
C SER A 300 17.07 24.95 -32.75
N ASN A 301 17.17 24.43 -33.96
CA ASN A 301 18.28 23.55 -34.38
C ASN A 301 19.54 24.34 -34.78
N THR A 302 19.46 25.67 -34.82
CA THR A 302 20.56 26.55 -35.22
C THR A 302 21.00 27.43 -34.06
N ASP A 303 22.32 27.56 -33.90
CA ASP A 303 22.92 28.48 -32.93
C ASP A 303 22.75 29.94 -33.41
N SER A 304 22.43 30.83 -32.48
CA SER A 304 22.29 32.27 -32.76
C SER A 304 22.75 33.08 -31.54
N LEU A 305 22.97 34.39 -31.74
CA LEU A 305 23.38 35.29 -30.66
C LEU A 305 22.31 35.46 -29.56
N THR A 306 21.06 35.11 -29.84
CA THR A 306 19.95 35.17 -28.89
C THR A 306 19.73 33.85 -28.14
N ARG A 307 20.51 32.80 -28.47
CA ARG A 307 20.45 31.51 -27.79
C ARG A 307 21.52 31.44 -26.69
N PHE A 308 21.07 31.11 -25.49
CA PHE A 308 21.91 31.10 -24.28
C PHE A 308 21.98 29.73 -23.61
N THR A 309 21.03 28.85 -23.91
CA THR A 309 20.97 27.50 -23.34
C THR A 309 20.85 26.47 -24.47
N ARG A 310 21.39 25.27 -24.24
CA ARG A 310 21.28 24.16 -25.20
C ARG A 310 21.17 22.81 -24.50
N THR A 311 20.49 21.87 -25.16
CA THR A 311 20.32 20.50 -24.67
C THR A 311 20.74 19.49 -25.72
N LYS A 312 21.39 18.42 -25.27
CA LYS A 312 21.72 17.24 -26.08
C LYS A 312 21.18 15.97 -25.42
N ARG A 313 20.58 15.08 -26.19
CA ARG A 313 20.05 13.81 -25.68
C ARG A 313 21.07 12.69 -25.83
N TRP A 314 21.29 11.98 -24.73
CA TRP A 314 22.09 10.77 -24.63
C TRP A 314 21.17 9.58 -24.38
N LYS A 315 21.47 8.45 -25.03
CA LYS A 315 20.76 7.19 -24.88
C LYS A 315 21.71 6.06 -24.54
N ARG A 316 21.25 5.13 -23.70
CA ARG A 316 22.00 3.91 -23.37
C ARG A 316 21.04 2.81 -22.97
N ARG A 317 21.23 1.62 -23.54
CA ARG A 317 20.37 0.47 -23.27
C ARG A 317 20.90 -0.37 -22.12
N ALA A 318 20.00 -0.81 -21.26
CA ALA A 318 20.24 -1.77 -20.20
C ALA A 318 19.29 -2.96 -20.34
N LEU A 319 19.67 -4.08 -19.72
CA LEU A 319 18.88 -5.30 -19.68
C LEU A 319 18.54 -5.61 -18.22
N VAL A 320 17.27 -5.95 -17.98
CA VAL A 320 16.80 -6.47 -16.70
C VAL A 320 16.89 -7.99 -16.76
N ILE A 321 17.80 -8.56 -15.96
CA ILE A 321 17.96 -10.01 -15.81
C ILE A 321 17.14 -10.43 -14.62
N VAL A 322 16.24 -11.40 -14.83
CA VAL A 322 15.65 -12.18 -13.73
C VAL A 322 16.63 -13.32 -13.45
N GLU A 323 17.21 -13.35 -12.25
CA GLU A 323 17.94 -14.53 -11.81
C GLU A 323 16.92 -15.64 -11.54
N ASP A 324 16.86 -16.61 -12.45
CA ASP A 324 16.31 -17.93 -12.13
C ASP A 324 17.35 -18.65 -11.27
N ASP A 325 16.93 -19.24 -10.15
CA ASP A 325 17.74 -20.01 -9.18
C ASP A 325 18.32 -21.32 -9.77
N ALA A 326 18.78 -21.32 -11.01
CA ALA A 326 19.21 -22.49 -11.75
C ALA A 326 20.66 -22.37 -12.25
N THR A 327 21.61 -22.23 -11.32
CA THR A 327 22.97 -22.80 -11.48
C THR A 327 23.60 -22.99 -10.09
N THR A 328 23.37 -24.16 -9.50
CA THR A 328 24.30 -24.83 -8.58
C THR A 328 24.86 -26.06 -9.26
#